data_AF-A0A3B8TMC4-F1
#
_entry.id   AF-A0A3B8TMC4-F1
#
_cell.length_a   1.000
_cell.length_b   1.000
_cell.length_c   1.000
_cell.angle_alpha   90.00
_cell.angle_beta   90.00
_cell.angle_gamma   90.00
#
_symmetry.space_group_name_H-M   'P 1'
#
loop_
_entity.id
_entity.type
_entity.pdbx_description
1 polymer ?
#
loop_
_entity_poly.entity_id
_entity_poly.type
_entity_poly.pdbx_seq_one_letter_code
_entity_poly.pdbx_strand_id
1 'polypeptide(L)'
;MNPNLNPELSNFSNRDIEADKALRPLGFGDFQGQSTVLENLGVFVQAASKREEAMDHVLLHGPPGLGKTTLSHIIANELSVGIKVTSGPVLEKPGDLAGLLTNLSARDVLFIDEIHRLSSVIEEYLYSAMEDYTIDIMIDQGP
;
A
#
# COMPACT_ATOMS: atom_id res chain seq x y z
N MET A 1 -26.76 -9.34 -17.49
CA MET A 1 -25.37 -9.71 -17.18
C MET A 1 -24.57 -9.51 -18.46
N ASN A 2 -23.48 -8.74 -18.41
CA ASN A 2 -22.63 -8.53 -19.57
C ASN A 2 -21.86 -9.83 -19.86
N PRO A 3 -22.01 -10.44 -21.05
CA PRO A 3 -21.34 -11.70 -21.40
C PRO A 3 -19.81 -11.59 -21.47
N ASN A 4 -19.26 -10.37 -21.44
CA ASN A 4 -17.82 -10.11 -21.46
C ASN A 4 -17.19 -9.97 -20.06
N LEU A 5 -17.98 -10.02 -18.99
CA LEU A 5 -17.47 -9.99 -17.61
C LEU A 5 -17.32 -11.43 -17.12
N ASN A 6 -16.17 -12.04 -17.41
CA ASN A 6 -15.76 -13.29 -16.79
C ASN A 6 -14.91 -12.96 -15.54
N PRO A 7 -15.38 -13.24 -14.31
CA PRO A 7 -14.63 -12.98 -13.08
C PRO A 7 -13.53 -14.02 -12.79
N GLU A 8 -13.43 -15.09 -13.59
CA GLU A 8 -12.36 -16.08 -13.41
C GLU A 8 -11.04 -15.57 -13.99
N LEU A 9 -10.16 -15.12 -13.09
CA LEU A 9 -8.82 -14.55 -13.32
C LEU A 9 -7.79 -15.52 -13.94
N SER A 10 -8.21 -16.65 -14.50
CA SER A 10 -7.33 -17.81 -14.73
C SER A 10 -6.57 -17.82 -16.06
N ASN A 11 -6.71 -16.83 -16.96
CA ASN A 11 -6.09 -16.86 -18.30
C ASN A 11 -5.57 -15.50 -18.82
N PHE A 12 -5.06 -14.60 -17.98
CA PHE A 12 -4.41 -13.38 -18.47
C PHE A 12 -2.95 -13.66 -18.86
N SER A 13 -2.57 -13.30 -20.09
CA SER A 13 -1.17 -13.32 -20.50
C SER A 13 -0.39 -12.19 -19.80
N ASN A 14 0.94 -12.30 -19.71
CA ASN A 14 1.76 -11.21 -19.15
C ASN A 14 1.51 -9.86 -19.86
N ARG A 15 1.18 -9.88 -21.16
CA ARG A 15 0.82 -8.67 -21.90
C ARG A 15 -0.49 -8.06 -21.42
N ASP A 16 -1.47 -8.89 -21.05
CA ASP A 16 -2.74 -8.39 -20.52
C ASP A 16 -2.56 -7.80 -19.13
N ILE A 17 -1.67 -8.37 -18.29
CA ILE A 17 -1.30 -7.81 -16.98
C ILE A 17 -0.57 -6.48 -17.14
N GLU A 18 0.34 -6.37 -18.11
CA GLU A 18 1.05 -5.11 -18.41
C GLU A 18 0.09 -4.05 -18.97
N ALA A 19 -0.83 -4.43 -19.85
CA ALA A 19 -1.86 -3.55 -20.36
C ALA A 19 -2.81 -3.07 -19.25
N ASP A 20 -3.24 -3.96 -18.34
CA ASP A 20 -4.06 -3.60 -17.18
C ASP A 20 -3.34 -2.59 -16.28
N LYS A 21 -2.04 -2.78 -16.02
CA LYS A 21 -1.23 -1.79 -15.29
C LYS A 21 -1.16 -0.45 -16.01
N ALA A 22 -1.04 -0.44 -17.34
CA ALA A 22 -1.02 0.78 -18.13
C ALA A 22 -2.36 1.54 -18.14
N LEU A 23 -3.47 0.84 -17.87
CA LEU A 23 -4.80 1.43 -17.76
C LEU A 23 -5.11 1.99 -16.37
N ARG A 24 -4.23 1.77 -15.37
CA ARG A 24 -4.46 2.28 -14.02
C ARG A 24 -4.34 3.81 -14.00
N PRO A 25 -5.29 4.51 -13.36
CA PRO A 25 -5.17 5.93 -13.05
C PRO A 25 -3.82 6.29 -12.42
N LEU A 26 -3.20 7.38 -12.87
CA LEU A 26 -1.89 7.82 -12.41
C LEU A 26 -1.98 8.95 -11.38
N GLY A 27 -3.01 9.79 -11.46
CA GLY A 27 -3.29 10.85 -10.50
C GLY A 27 -4.72 10.80 -9.95
N PHE A 28 -5.00 11.67 -8.96
CA PHE A 28 -6.35 11.76 -8.40
C PHE A 28 -7.41 12.17 -9.44
N GLY A 29 -7.03 13.01 -10.41
CA GLY A 29 -7.93 13.46 -11.49
C GLY A 29 -8.34 12.36 -12.47
N ASP A 30 -7.56 11.28 -12.56
CA ASP A 30 -7.84 10.14 -13.43
C ASP A 30 -8.72 9.08 -12.75
N PHE A 31 -8.86 9.16 -11.42
CA PHE A 31 -9.63 8.20 -10.64
C PHE A 31 -11.12 8.58 -10.66
N GLN A 32 -11.95 7.74 -11.31
CA GLN A 32 -13.38 8.01 -11.42
C GLN A 32 -14.15 7.56 -10.17
N GLY A 33 -15.02 8.44 -9.67
CA GLY A 33 -15.84 8.20 -8.49
C GLY A 33 -15.12 8.49 -7.17
N GLN A 34 -15.73 8.14 -6.04
CA GLN A 34 -15.15 8.32 -4.70
C GLN A 34 -14.72 9.77 -4.37
N SER A 35 -15.41 10.78 -4.93
CA SER A 35 -14.98 12.20 -4.88
C SER A 35 -14.62 12.69 -3.48
N THR A 36 -15.42 12.33 -2.47
CA THR A 36 -15.15 12.71 -1.07
C THR A 36 -13.85 12.08 -0.53
N VAL A 37 -13.55 10.83 -0.90
CA VAL A 37 -12.30 10.16 -0.50
C VAL A 37 -11.11 10.82 -1.19
N LEU A 38 -11.23 11.10 -2.50
CA LEU A 38 -10.18 11.75 -3.27
C LEU A 38 -9.89 13.17 -2.77
N GLU A 39 -10.93 13.94 -2.46
CA GLU A 39 -10.80 15.30 -1.92
C GLU A 39 -10.08 15.28 -0.57
N ASN A 40 -10.49 14.40 0.33
CA ASN A 40 -9.84 14.25 1.64
C ASN A 40 -8.37 13.84 1.51
N LEU A 41 -8.07 12.81 0.71
CA LEU A 41 -6.69 12.37 0.46
C LEU A 41 -5.85 13.49 -0.17
N GLY A 42 -6.43 14.24 -1.10
CA GLY A 42 -5.77 15.37 -1.74
C GLY A 42 -5.32 16.44 -0.73
N VAL A 43 -6.14 16.74 0.29
CA VAL A 43 -5.77 17.68 1.35
C VAL A 43 -4.55 17.19 2.13
N PHE A 44 -4.54 15.92 2.55
CA PHE A 44 -3.43 15.34 3.32
C PHE A 44 -2.14 15.25 2.50
N VAL A 45 -2.23 14.81 1.26
CA VAL A 45 -1.08 14.74 0.33
C VAL A 45 -0.49 16.13 0.10
N GLN A 46 -1.33 17.13 -0.21
CA GLN A 46 -0.85 18.50 -0.39
C GLN A 46 -0.20 19.07 0.86
N ALA A 47 -0.76 18.77 2.04
CA ALA A 47 -0.22 19.25 3.31
C ALA A 47 1.15 18.61 3.60
N ALA A 48 1.30 17.29 3.42
CA ALA A 48 2.57 16.59 3.60
C ALA A 48 3.64 17.06 2.59
N SER A 49 3.27 17.21 1.31
CA SER A 49 4.18 17.72 0.27
C SER A 49 4.66 19.14 0.56
N LYS A 50 3.79 20.04 1.03
CA LYS A 50 4.18 21.41 1.40
C LYS A 50 5.13 21.49 2.60
N ARG A 51 5.04 20.52 3.52
CA ARG A 51 5.94 20.43 4.67
C ARG A 51 7.22 19.63 4.40
N GLU A 52 7.31 19.00 3.22
CA GLU A 52 8.38 18.05 2.87
C GLU A 52 8.50 16.88 3.87
N GLU A 53 7.36 16.48 4.46
CA GLU A 53 7.26 15.43 5.48
C GLU A 53 6.60 14.16 4.91
N ALA A 54 6.63 13.08 5.72
CA ALA A 54 5.82 11.91 5.42
C ALA A 54 4.33 12.25 5.63
N MET A 55 3.47 11.64 4.81
CA MET A 55 2.02 11.68 5.03
C MET A 55 1.66 10.78 6.21
N ASP A 56 0.66 11.18 6.99
CA ASP A 56 0.11 10.36 8.06
C ASP A 56 -0.38 9.00 7.50
N HIS A 57 -0.37 7.97 8.35
CA HIS A 57 -0.81 6.63 7.96
C HIS A 57 -2.29 6.60 7.54
N VAL A 58 -2.59 5.86 6.47
CA VAL A 58 -3.94 5.78 5.88
C VAL A 58 -4.42 4.34 5.87
N LEU A 59 -5.66 4.13 6.35
CA LEU A 59 -6.38 2.86 6.21
C LEU A 59 -7.41 2.96 5.08
N LEU A 60 -7.17 2.22 4.00
CA LEU A 60 -8.14 2.06 2.91
C LEU A 60 -8.99 0.81 3.14
N HIS A 61 -10.28 1.00 3.43
CA HIS A 61 -11.23 -0.08 3.68
C HIS A 61 -12.33 -0.12 2.62
N GLY A 62 -12.73 -1.33 2.21
CA GLY A 62 -13.85 -1.54 1.31
C GLY A 62 -13.74 -2.87 0.54
N PRO A 63 -14.81 -3.29 -0.15
CA PRO A 63 -14.83 -4.47 -1.00
C PRO A 63 -13.65 -4.56 -2.00
N PRO A 64 -13.27 -5.78 -2.45
CA PRO A 64 -12.29 -5.94 -3.52
C PRO A 64 -12.75 -5.26 -4.81
N GLY A 65 -11.79 -4.78 -5.61
CA GLY A 65 -12.07 -4.13 -6.91
C GLY A 65 -12.41 -2.63 -6.86
N LEU A 66 -12.48 -2.00 -5.68
CA LEU A 66 -12.76 -0.56 -5.55
C LEU A 66 -11.54 0.37 -5.71
N GLY A 67 -10.42 -0.16 -6.19
CA GLY A 67 -9.24 0.66 -6.50
C GLY A 67 -8.37 1.04 -5.30
N LYS A 68 -8.42 0.32 -4.17
CA LYS A 68 -7.54 0.56 -3.00
C LYS A 68 -6.05 0.54 -3.36
N THR A 69 -5.62 -0.50 -4.08
CA THR A 69 -4.24 -0.62 -4.59
C THR A 69 -3.91 0.49 -5.58
N THR A 70 -4.87 0.92 -6.41
CA THR A 70 -4.68 2.05 -7.33
C THR A 70 -4.48 3.35 -6.56
N LEU A 71 -5.27 3.60 -5.51
CA LEU A 71 -5.15 4.78 -4.66
C LEU A 71 -3.80 4.84 -3.94
N SER A 72 -3.25 3.71 -3.47
CA SER A 72 -1.92 3.73 -2.85
C SER A 72 -0.82 4.14 -3.84
N HIS A 73 -0.90 3.68 -5.08
CA HIS A 73 -0.01 4.14 -6.15
C HIS A 73 -0.18 5.61 -6.49
N ILE A 74 -1.41 6.11 -6.56
CA ILE A 74 -1.68 7.55 -6.79
C ILE A 74 -1.09 8.39 -5.66
N ILE A 75 -1.29 8.00 -4.39
CA ILE A 75 -0.74 8.71 -3.23
C ILE A 75 0.78 8.81 -3.34
N ALA A 76 1.48 7.71 -3.64
CA ALA A 76 2.93 7.72 -3.79
C ALA A 76 3.39 8.62 -4.96
N ASN A 77 2.66 8.59 -6.08
CA ASN A 77 2.95 9.42 -7.25
C ASN A 77 2.78 10.92 -6.95
N GLU A 78 1.67 11.30 -6.29
CA GLU A 78 1.38 12.70 -5.92
C GLU A 78 2.35 13.23 -4.85
N LEU A 79 2.86 12.36 -3.98
CA LEU A 79 3.93 12.68 -3.03
C LEU A 79 5.33 12.70 -3.68
N SER A 80 5.46 12.19 -4.91
CA SER A 80 6.74 12.01 -5.62
C SER A 80 7.76 11.17 -4.85
N VAL A 81 7.30 10.05 -4.26
CA VAL A 81 8.12 9.12 -3.45
C VAL A 81 8.01 7.68 -3.96
N GLY A 82 8.87 6.80 -3.44
CA GLY A 82 8.80 5.39 -3.75
C GLY A 82 7.59 4.71 -3.10
N ILE A 83 7.18 3.57 -3.66
CA ILE A 83 6.19 2.68 -3.05
C ILE A 83 6.76 1.27 -2.93
N LYS A 84 6.62 0.68 -1.75
CA LYS A 84 6.83 -0.75 -1.50
C LYS A 84 5.47 -1.40 -1.29
N VAL A 85 5.21 -2.48 -2.01
CA VAL A 85 3.95 -3.23 -1.94
C VAL A 85 4.23 -4.58 -1.30
N THR A 86 3.43 -4.94 -0.31
CA THR A 86 3.39 -6.27 0.30
C THR A 86 1.94 -6.64 0.63
N SER A 87 1.72 -7.79 1.25
CA SER A 87 0.42 -8.16 1.79
C SER A 87 0.56 -8.78 3.19
N GLY A 88 -0.50 -8.70 3.98
CA GLY A 88 -0.56 -9.28 5.32
C GLY A 88 -0.08 -10.75 5.36
N PRO A 89 -0.58 -11.63 4.48
CA PRO A 89 -0.17 -13.04 4.44
C PRO A 89 1.30 -13.29 4.09
N VAL A 90 1.99 -12.34 3.46
CA VAL A 90 3.41 -12.47 3.09
C VAL A 90 4.33 -12.16 4.28
N LEU A 91 3.83 -11.42 5.28
CA LEU A 91 4.60 -11.06 6.47
C LEU A 91 4.38 -12.14 7.53
N GLU A 92 5.22 -13.17 7.53
CA GLU A 92 5.05 -14.34 8.40
C GLU A 92 5.87 -14.24 9.69
N LYS A 93 7.08 -13.67 9.62
CA LYS A 93 8.01 -13.54 10.76
C LYS A 93 8.52 -12.11 10.93
N PRO A 94 8.95 -11.72 12.15
CA PRO A 94 9.41 -10.35 12.42
C PRO A 94 10.53 -9.88 11.50
N GLY A 95 11.43 -10.80 11.11
CA GLY A 95 12.50 -10.51 10.17
C GLY A 95 12.04 -10.07 8.77
N ASP A 96 10.87 -10.53 8.30
CA ASP A 96 10.34 -10.12 6.99
C ASP A 96 9.90 -8.65 7.03
N LEU A 97 9.20 -8.26 8.10
CA LEU A 97 8.83 -6.86 8.33
C LEU A 97 10.08 -5.99 8.53
N ALA A 98 11.07 -6.47 9.27
CA ALA A 98 12.35 -5.77 9.47
C ALA A 98 13.05 -5.48 8.15
N GLY A 99 13.19 -6.51 7.32
CA GLY A 99 13.82 -6.38 6.01
C GLY A 99 13.05 -5.42 5.12
N LEU A 100 11.73 -5.39 5.20
CA LEU A 100 10.91 -4.46 4.44
C LEU A 100 11.10 -3.01 4.91
N LEU A 101 10.98 -2.77 6.22
CA LEU A 101 11.08 -1.43 6.82
C LEU A 101 12.48 -0.82 6.65
N THR A 102 13.54 -1.61 6.81
CA THR A 102 14.93 -1.15 6.64
C THR A 102 15.29 -0.79 5.20
N ASN A 103 14.50 -1.24 4.21
CA ASN A 103 14.67 -0.91 2.80
C ASN A 103 13.80 0.27 2.33
N LEU A 104 13.04 0.91 3.22
CA LEU A 104 12.28 2.12 2.90
C LEU A 104 13.20 3.34 2.90
N SER A 105 13.03 4.20 1.90
CA SER A 105 13.60 5.54 1.94
C SER A 105 12.70 6.45 2.79
N ALA A 106 13.25 7.58 3.23
CA ALA A 106 12.46 8.59 3.93
C ALA A 106 11.23 8.99 3.08
N ARG A 107 10.05 8.99 3.70
CA ARG A 107 8.75 9.34 3.10
C ARG A 107 8.19 8.32 2.08
N ASP A 108 8.86 7.19 1.84
CA ASP A 108 8.30 6.14 0.99
C ASP A 108 6.96 5.64 1.52
N VAL A 109 6.08 5.25 0.60
CA VAL A 109 4.80 4.61 0.93
C VAL A 109 5.02 3.11 1.09
N LEU A 110 4.72 2.58 2.27
CA LEU A 110 4.54 1.14 2.47
C LEU A 110 3.05 0.79 2.34
N PHE A 111 2.69 0.07 1.28
CA PHE A 111 1.35 -0.45 1.09
C PHE A 111 1.28 -1.94 1.48
N ILE A 112 0.44 -2.24 2.48
CA ILE A 112 0.18 -3.60 2.96
C ILE A 112 -1.26 -3.97 2.56
N ASP A 113 -1.42 -4.76 1.49
CA ASP A 113 -2.75 -5.27 1.13
C ASP A 113 -3.19 -6.36 2.12
N GLU A 114 -4.51 -6.52 2.30
CA GLU A 114 -5.06 -7.48 3.26
C GLU A 114 -4.45 -7.38 4.67
N ILE A 115 -4.16 -6.16 5.14
CA ILE A 115 -3.52 -5.91 6.44
C ILE A 115 -4.24 -6.60 7.63
N HIS A 116 -5.54 -6.83 7.51
CA HIS A 116 -6.34 -7.59 8.49
C HIS A 116 -5.95 -9.08 8.63
N ARG A 117 -5.06 -9.58 7.76
CA ARG A 117 -4.54 -10.96 7.80
C ARG A 117 -3.16 -11.05 8.45
N LEU A 118 -2.62 -9.96 9.00
CA LEU A 118 -1.42 -10.02 9.82
C LEU A 118 -1.63 -10.93 11.03
N SER A 119 -0.60 -11.66 11.41
CA SER A 119 -0.60 -12.34 12.71
C SER A 119 -0.45 -11.30 13.82
N SER A 120 -1.00 -11.59 15.01
CA SER A 120 -0.89 -10.67 16.16
C SER A 120 0.56 -10.32 16.50
N VAL A 121 1.49 -11.26 16.30
CA VAL A 121 2.92 -11.01 16.48
C VAL A 121 3.42 -9.93 15.53
N ILE A 122 3.09 -10.02 14.24
CA ILE A 122 3.54 -9.02 13.25
C ILE A 122 2.81 -7.69 13.45
N GLU A 123 1.55 -7.72 13.87
CA GLU A 123 0.78 -6.53 14.22
C GLU A 123 1.45 -5.73 15.35
N GLU A 124 1.91 -6.39 16.43
CA GLU A 124 2.63 -5.73 17.52
C GLU A 124 3.92 -5.04 17.04
N TYR A 125 4.71 -5.71 16.20
CA TYR A 125 5.91 -5.11 15.62
C TYR A 125 5.60 -3.94 14.68
N LEU A 126 4.57 -4.08 13.84
CA LEU A 126 4.15 -3.01 12.94
C LEU A 126 3.62 -1.80 13.72
N TYR A 127 2.89 -2.03 14.81
CA TYR A 127 2.39 -1.00 15.70
C TYR A 127 3.54 -0.18 16.31
N SER A 128 4.56 -0.85 16.86
CA SER A 128 5.76 -0.19 17.38
C SER A 128 6.50 0.60 16.27
N ALA A 129 6.61 0.04 15.07
CA ALA A 129 7.21 0.73 13.93
C ALA A 129 6.45 2.02 13.53
N MET A 130 5.11 2.01 13.64
CA MET A 130 4.27 3.16 13.30
C MET A 130 4.27 4.23 14.39
N GLU A 131 4.38 3.85 15.66
CA GLU A 131 4.38 4.79 16.79
C GLU A 131 5.75 5.44 16.98
N ASP A 132 6.81 4.62 17.04
CA ASP A 132 8.15 5.05 17.45
C ASP A 132 9.17 5.10 16.31
N TYR A 133 8.77 4.75 15.08
CA TYR A 133 9.69 4.58 13.94
C TYR A 133 10.86 3.64 14.22
N THR A 134 10.67 2.71 15.16
CA THR A 134 11.68 1.78 15.68
C THR A 134 11.07 0.39 15.82
N ILE A 135 11.87 -0.65 15.62
CA ILE A 135 11.48 -2.05 15.86
C ILE A 135 12.60 -2.75 16.62
N ASP A 136 12.25 -3.43 17.70
CA ASP A 136 13.20 -4.21 18.49
C ASP A 136 13.03 -5.70 18.20
N ILE A 137 13.89 -6.24 17.33
CA ILE A 137 13.81 -7.64 16.93
C ILE A 137 14.92 -8.42 17.62
N MET A 138 14.50 -9.35 18.48
CA MET A 138 15.40 -10.37 19.00
C MET A 138 15.71 -11.35 17.88
N ILE A 139 16.83 -11.14 17.20
CA ILE A 139 17.39 -12.13 16.29
C ILE A 139 17.94 -13.23 17.18
N ASP A 140 17.28 -14.39 17.20
CA ASP A 140 17.78 -15.56 17.90
C ASP A 140 19.23 -15.79 17.44
N GLN A 141 20.15 -15.73 18.40
CA GLN A 141 21.58 -15.78 18.10
C GLN A 141 21.89 -17.19 17.59
N GLY A 142 22.31 -17.30 16.33
CA GLY A 142 23.03 -18.51 15.92
C GLY A 142 24.38 -18.59 16.64
N PRO A 143 25.00 -19.76 16.84
CA PRO A 143 24.56 -21.14 16.58
C PRO A 143 24.03 -21.89 17.82
#